data_AF-A0A4Q2S5B5-F1
#
_entry.id   AF-A0A4Q2S5B5-F1
#
_cell.length_a   1.000
_cell.length_b   1.000
_cell.length_c   1.000
_cell.angle_alpha   90.00
_cell.angle_beta   90.00
_cell.angle_gamma   90.00
#
_symmetry.space_group_name_H-M   'P 1'
#
loop_
_entity.id
_entity.type
_entity.pdbx_description
1 polymer ?
#
loop_
_entity_poly.entity_id
_entity_poly.type
_entity_poly.pdbx_seq_one_letter_code
_entity_poly.pdbx_strand_id
1 'polypeptide(L)'
;MRGRAGTTLALSALAVVAGTVTSAVAPPVSAAEQRVTTVSGWGGFDVGQSVVPGSLAGREVWGVSAGDEHSLAITSDGAVTGWGWNGDGQTDIPADLATGATMASSVDAGVYASLAIAWDGSVRGWGALGDTDEGQVDIPAELRGPDPASRASTVSMGTYHALAIIGGGRVVAWGAEGRHAAINAGQTHVPQYLLEGSRYAVDVAAGYLHSMAVDTGGRVYVWGSNRYGERQVPARVAEEDVVDVEAHGATSMVLTADGEVIAWGDSGTGLTDLPAALDGVKVVDIDLGAEVAMALTSTGDVITWGNVGKNHPLPAAVGQYAPITGIAAGGRHLLAMHVAPVPPPPVVVPPVTQPVPAPGKATTSLALKAPGKVVAGKRAAVKVVLSGVRSGAVVITDKGKKVATLAGSGTVRLRLAKGRHTLVAAYAGSASALASTSTPVTVKVVARKKRAKG
;
A
#
# COMPACT_ATOMS: atom_id res chain seq x y z
N MET A 1 39.65 -2.34 15.16
CA MET A 1 41.02 -2.91 15.02
C MET A 1 40.94 -4.28 14.34
N ARG A 2 42.07 -4.93 14.02
CA ARG A 2 42.12 -6.21 13.28
C ARG A 2 41.80 -7.43 14.17
N GLY A 3 41.24 -8.48 13.57
CA GLY A 3 41.15 -9.83 14.17
C GLY A 3 40.59 -10.85 13.16
N ARG A 4 41.46 -11.67 12.55
CA ARG A 4 41.08 -12.72 11.58
C ARG A 4 41.90 -13.96 11.86
N ALA A 5 41.28 -15.13 11.99
CA ALA A 5 41.97 -16.42 12.11
C ALA A 5 41.10 -17.58 11.57
N GLY A 6 41.71 -18.47 10.76
CA GLY A 6 41.30 -19.88 10.66
C GLY A 6 41.99 -20.68 11.79
N THR A 7 42.01 -22.01 11.82
CA THR A 7 41.70 -23.07 10.81
C THR A 7 41.29 -24.34 11.65
N THR A 8 40.95 -25.55 11.20
CA THR A 8 41.28 -26.41 10.04
C THR A 8 40.23 -27.54 9.93
N LEU A 9 40.09 -28.19 8.77
CA LEU A 9 39.41 -29.48 8.67
C LEU A 9 40.27 -30.62 9.24
N ALA A 10 39.62 -31.68 9.72
CA ALA A 10 40.24 -33.00 9.91
C ALA A 10 39.44 -34.05 9.12
N LEU A 11 40.12 -34.81 8.25
CA LEU A 11 39.56 -36.00 7.63
C LEU A 11 39.79 -37.20 8.55
N SER A 12 38.77 -38.03 8.76
CA SER A 12 38.87 -39.36 9.35
C SER A 12 38.52 -40.42 8.30
N ALA A 13 39.23 -41.55 8.33
CA ALA A 13 39.21 -42.52 7.23
C ALA A 13 37.99 -43.45 7.25
N LEU A 14 37.54 -43.85 6.05
CA LEU A 14 36.40 -44.75 5.87
C LEU A 14 36.83 -46.22 5.98
N ALA A 15 36.32 -46.95 6.98
CA ALA A 15 36.46 -48.40 7.06
C ALA A 15 35.29 -49.09 6.34
N VAL A 16 35.57 -49.85 5.28
CA VAL A 16 34.54 -50.56 4.52
C VAL A 16 34.23 -51.91 5.18
N VAL A 17 33.06 -52.03 5.78
CA VAL A 17 32.45 -53.31 6.18
C VAL A 17 31.33 -53.63 5.20
N ALA A 18 31.42 -54.77 4.50
CA ALA A 18 30.44 -55.19 3.51
C ALA A 18 29.17 -55.76 4.17
N GLY A 19 28.30 -54.87 4.67
CA GLY A 19 26.94 -55.21 5.09
C GLY A 19 25.97 -55.26 3.90
N THR A 20 25.09 -56.25 3.88
CA THR A 20 24.07 -56.39 2.81
C THR A 20 23.06 -55.25 2.84
N VAL A 21 22.84 -54.60 1.70
CA VAL A 21 21.92 -53.46 1.56
C VAL A 21 20.46 -53.92 1.69
N THR A 22 19.88 -53.75 2.88
CA THR A 22 18.43 -53.59 3.02
C THR A 22 18.07 -52.13 2.78
N SER A 23 17.19 -51.88 1.81
CA SER A 23 16.70 -50.52 1.53
C SER A 23 15.73 -50.08 2.63
N ALA A 24 16.27 -49.59 3.74
CA ALA A 24 15.50 -48.86 4.73
C ALA A 24 15.05 -47.53 4.13
N VAL A 25 13.84 -47.52 3.58
CA VAL A 25 13.15 -46.29 3.19
C VAL A 25 13.03 -45.44 4.44
N ALA A 26 13.80 -44.34 4.49
CA ALA A 26 13.66 -43.35 5.56
C ALA A 26 12.19 -42.89 5.60
N PRO A 27 11.61 -42.69 6.80
CA PRO A 27 10.28 -42.07 6.88
C PRO A 27 10.33 -40.74 6.13
N PRO A 28 9.28 -40.36 5.39
CA PRO A 28 9.27 -39.10 4.66
C PRO A 28 9.55 -37.98 5.66
N VAL A 29 10.65 -37.27 5.45
CA VAL A 29 10.91 -36.02 6.17
C VAL A 29 9.69 -35.14 5.94
N SER A 30 8.95 -34.86 7.02
CA SER A 30 7.80 -33.97 6.96
C SER A 30 8.29 -32.68 6.34
N ALA A 31 7.74 -32.31 5.17
CA ALA A 31 8.09 -31.06 4.53
C ALA A 31 7.81 -29.95 5.55
N ALA A 32 8.88 -29.27 5.99
CA ALA A 32 8.74 -28.20 6.97
C ALA A 32 7.78 -27.16 6.39
N GLU A 33 6.73 -26.82 7.14
CA GLU A 33 5.75 -25.84 6.70
C GLU A 33 6.48 -24.52 6.43
N GLN A 34 6.55 -24.12 5.16
CA GLN A 34 7.26 -22.92 4.77
C GLN A 34 6.51 -21.73 5.39
N ARG A 35 7.20 -20.90 6.17
CA ARG A 35 6.64 -19.69 6.77
C ARG A 35 7.34 -18.47 6.18
N VAL A 36 6.62 -17.36 6.06
CA VAL A 36 7.14 -16.06 5.60
C VAL A 36 6.59 -14.96 6.50
N THR A 37 7.32 -13.85 6.58
CA THR A 37 6.75 -12.60 7.10
C THR A 37 5.67 -12.12 6.14
N THR A 38 4.49 -11.81 6.66
CA THR A 38 3.32 -11.34 5.91
C THR A 38 2.62 -10.23 6.70
N VAL A 39 1.61 -9.60 6.11
CA VAL A 39 0.81 -8.54 6.73
C VAL A 39 -0.63 -9.00 7.00
N SER A 40 -1.27 -8.46 8.03
CA SER A 40 -2.72 -8.52 8.25
C SER A 40 -3.25 -7.15 8.65
N GLY A 41 -4.44 -6.79 8.16
CA GLY A 41 -5.04 -5.48 8.38
C GLY A 41 -6.43 -5.54 9.02
N TRP A 42 -6.79 -4.51 9.78
CA TRP A 42 -8.10 -4.33 10.42
C TRP A 42 -8.45 -2.84 10.60
N GLY A 43 -9.55 -2.53 11.29
CA GLY A 43 -10.04 -1.17 11.48
C GLY A 43 -11.05 -0.74 10.41
N GLY A 44 -10.86 0.44 9.82
CA GLY A 44 -11.71 1.03 8.78
C GLY A 44 -11.78 0.21 7.49
N PHE A 45 -12.94 0.23 6.82
CA PHE A 45 -13.26 -0.60 5.64
C PHE A 45 -13.88 0.18 4.47
N ASP A 46 -13.88 1.52 4.50
CA ASP A 46 -14.67 2.34 3.57
C ASP A 46 -14.22 2.23 2.11
N VAL A 47 -12.93 1.95 1.90
CA VAL A 47 -12.26 1.91 0.58
C VAL A 47 -11.41 0.65 0.36
N GLY A 48 -11.33 -0.23 1.36
CA GLY A 48 -10.57 -1.48 1.32
C GLY A 48 -9.11 -1.37 1.80
N GLN A 49 -8.76 -0.29 2.48
CA GLN A 49 -7.41 0.03 2.97
C GLN A 49 -6.81 -1.04 3.92
N SER A 50 -7.66 -1.70 4.71
CA SER A 50 -7.32 -2.83 5.60
C SER A 50 -7.33 -4.21 4.92
N VAL A 51 -7.76 -4.29 3.65
CA VAL A 51 -7.96 -5.56 2.93
C VAL A 51 -6.71 -5.95 2.15
N VAL A 52 -5.80 -6.65 2.83
CA VAL A 52 -4.51 -7.12 2.30
C VAL A 52 -4.68 -7.82 0.92
N PRO A 53 -4.00 -7.34 -0.14
CA PRO A 53 -4.10 -7.93 -1.47
C PRO A 53 -3.58 -9.36 -1.56
N GLY A 54 -4.32 -10.21 -2.28
CA GLY A 54 -3.88 -11.58 -2.60
C GLY A 54 -2.60 -11.66 -3.45
N SER A 55 -2.10 -10.55 -4.00
CA SER A 55 -0.78 -10.44 -4.64
C SER A 55 0.40 -10.49 -3.67
N LEU A 56 0.17 -10.33 -2.37
CA LEU A 56 1.18 -10.52 -1.31
C LEU A 56 1.18 -11.96 -0.76
N ALA A 57 0.20 -12.80 -1.11
CA ALA A 57 0.06 -14.14 -0.54
C ALA A 57 1.25 -15.05 -0.90
N GLY A 58 2.01 -15.47 0.12
CA GLY A 58 3.20 -16.30 -0.05
C GLY A 58 4.46 -15.56 -0.52
N ARG A 59 4.40 -14.22 -0.65
CA ARG A 59 5.58 -13.37 -0.75
C ARG A 59 6.00 -12.96 0.66
N GLU A 60 7.29 -12.84 0.87
CA GLU A 60 7.86 -12.32 2.12
C GLU A 60 7.77 -10.79 2.12
N VAL A 61 7.08 -10.22 3.11
CA VAL A 61 6.94 -8.78 3.33
C VAL A 61 8.08 -8.30 4.24
N TRP A 62 8.73 -7.20 3.86
CA TRP A 62 9.85 -6.57 4.58
C TRP A 62 9.50 -5.24 5.24
N GLY A 63 8.42 -4.58 4.81
CA GLY A 63 7.95 -3.35 5.40
C GLY A 63 6.52 -3.03 4.95
N VAL A 64 5.83 -2.23 5.75
CA VAL A 64 4.48 -1.69 5.48
C VAL A 64 4.45 -0.21 5.88
N SER A 65 3.51 0.54 5.31
CA SER A 65 3.11 1.87 5.78
C SER A 65 1.63 2.06 5.45
N ALA A 66 0.92 2.88 6.22
CA ALA A 66 -0.52 3.05 6.15
C ALA A 66 -0.87 4.55 6.21
N GLY A 67 -1.43 5.08 5.12
CA GLY A 67 -1.86 6.48 5.04
C GLY A 67 -3.31 6.68 5.48
N ASP A 68 -3.91 7.82 5.15
CA ASP A 68 -5.28 8.12 5.63
C ASP A 68 -6.33 7.13 5.07
N GLU A 69 -6.25 6.84 3.77
CA GLU A 69 -7.19 5.94 3.06
C GLU A 69 -6.51 4.87 2.18
N HIS A 70 -5.18 4.70 2.27
CA HIS A 70 -4.43 3.67 1.53
C HIS A 70 -3.33 3.01 2.37
N SER A 71 -2.71 1.99 1.81
CA SER A 71 -1.66 1.18 2.42
C SER A 71 -0.61 0.80 1.38
N LEU A 72 0.64 0.65 1.83
CA LEU A 72 1.79 0.20 1.04
C LEU A 72 2.46 -1.00 1.72
N ALA A 73 3.09 -1.86 0.91
CA ALA A 73 3.97 -2.93 1.39
C ALA A 73 5.15 -3.14 0.44
N ILE A 74 6.32 -3.48 1.01
CA ILE A 74 7.53 -3.90 0.30
C ILE A 74 7.69 -5.41 0.48
N THR A 75 8.03 -6.13 -0.60
CA THR A 75 8.40 -7.55 -0.55
C THR A 75 9.89 -7.79 -0.72
N SER A 76 10.40 -8.99 -0.40
CA SER A 76 11.84 -9.31 -0.41
C SER A 76 12.54 -9.31 -1.77
N ASP A 77 11.76 -9.18 -2.85
CA ASP A 77 12.20 -8.85 -4.21
C ASP A 77 12.24 -7.33 -4.49
N GLY A 78 12.18 -6.50 -3.45
CA GLY A 78 12.24 -5.04 -3.48
C GLY A 78 11.02 -4.35 -4.08
N ALA A 79 9.99 -5.11 -4.47
CA ALA A 79 8.83 -4.56 -5.16
C ALA A 79 7.80 -3.95 -4.19
N VAL A 80 7.16 -2.86 -4.62
CA VAL A 80 6.13 -2.14 -3.85
C VAL A 80 4.72 -2.54 -4.32
N THR A 81 3.81 -2.78 -3.39
CA THR A 81 2.37 -3.00 -3.63
C THR A 81 1.56 -1.96 -2.87
N GLY A 82 0.63 -1.27 -3.53
CA GLY A 82 -0.32 -0.35 -2.89
C GLY A 82 -1.77 -0.81 -3.01
N TRP A 83 -2.61 -0.48 -2.03
CA TRP A 83 -4.05 -0.76 -2.05
C TRP A 83 -4.85 0.21 -1.15
N GLY A 84 -6.17 0.27 -1.36
CA GLY A 84 -7.08 1.21 -0.69
C GLY A 84 -7.68 2.21 -1.67
N TRP A 85 -7.87 3.46 -1.25
CA TRP A 85 -8.32 4.54 -2.13
C TRP A 85 -7.23 4.99 -3.11
N ASN A 86 -7.66 5.49 -4.26
CA ASN A 86 -6.78 5.85 -5.38
C ASN A 86 -7.36 6.99 -6.22
N GLY A 87 -8.05 7.95 -5.59
CA GLY A 87 -8.61 9.10 -6.29
C GLY A 87 -7.54 10.11 -6.70
N ASP A 88 -6.48 10.23 -5.90
CA ASP A 88 -5.30 11.04 -6.18
C ASP A 88 -4.14 10.22 -6.78
N GLY A 89 -4.32 8.92 -7.04
CA GLY A 89 -3.30 8.05 -7.64
C GLY A 89 -2.24 7.50 -6.65
N GLN A 90 -2.45 7.60 -5.34
CA GLN A 90 -1.47 7.15 -4.32
C GLN A 90 -1.14 5.64 -4.33
N THR A 91 -1.92 4.82 -5.03
CA THR A 91 -1.65 3.38 -5.26
C THR A 91 -1.27 3.06 -6.71
N ASP A 92 -1.17 4.06 -7.60
CA ASP A 92 -0.63 3.91 -8.96
C ASP A 92 0.91 3.82 -8.93
N ILE A 93 1.41 2.74 -8.30
CA ILE A 93 2.84 2.52 -8.03
C ILE A 93 3.69 2.66 -9.31
N PRO A 94 4.79 3.44 -9.29
CA PRO A 94 5.75 3.52 -10.40
C PRO A 94 6.19 2.13 -10.89
N ALA A 95 6.21 1.92 -12.21
CA ALA A 95 6.34 0.59 -12.79
C ALA A 95 7.67 -0.13 -12.46
N ASP A 96 8.73 0.62 -12.17
CA ASP A 96 10.03 0.14 -11.69
C ASP A 96 9.97 -0.35 -10.24
N LEU A 97 9.26 0.36 -9.36
CA LEU A 97 8.98 -0.07 -7.98
C LEU A 97 7.98 -1.25 -7.95
N ALA A 98 6.93 -1.20 -8.78
CA ALA A 98 5.90 -2.25 -8.85
C ALA A 98 6.44 -3.61 -9.35
N THR A 99 7.62 -3.63 -9.97
CA THR A 99 8.29 -4.83 -10.50
C THR A 99 9.58 -5.21 -9.76
N GLY A 100 10.02 -4.42 -8.77
CA GLY A 100 11.31 -4.62 -8.10
C GLY A 100 12.52 -4.30 -8.98
N ALA A 101 12.32 -3.70 -10.17
CA ALA A 101 13.40 -3.24 -11.03
C ALA A 101 14.16 -2.05 -10.40
N THR A 102 13.49 -1.28 -9.55
CA THR A 102 14.12 -0.44 -8.52
C THR A 102 13.75 -1.03 -7.15
N MET A 103 14.76 -1.50 -6.42
CA MET A 103 14.59 -2.12 -5.09
C MET A 103 14.24 -1.05 -4.05
N ALA A 104 13.05 -1.09 -3.46
CA ALA A 104 12.70 -0.24 -2.32
C ALA A 104 13.38 -0.74 -1.03
N SER A 105 13.83 0.19 -0.18
CA SER A 105 14.27 -0.06 1.20
C SER A 105 13.23 0.37 2.23
N SER A 106 12.49 1.44 1.95
CA SER A 106 11.37 1.93 2.76
C SER A 106 10.31 2.57 1.87
N VAL A 107 9.08 2.61 2.36
CA VAL A 107 7.92 3.25 1.75
C VAL A 107 7.20 4.05 2.81
N ASP A 108 6.56 5.13 2.41
CA ASP A 108 5.71 5.90 3.31
C ASP A 108 4.44 6.38 2.60
N ALA A 109 3.36 6.55 3.36
CA ALA A 109 1.99 6.75 2.88
C ALA A 109 1.33 7.88 3.67
N GLY A 110 1.17 9.05 3.04
CA GLY A 110 0.47 10.18 3.66
C GLY A 110 -1.03 10.18 3.38
N VAL A 111 -1.63 11.38 3.31
CA VAL A 111 -3.07 11.51 3.02
C VAL A 111 -3.40 11.31 1.54
N TYR A 112 -2.69 12.02 0.65
CA TYR A 112 -2.97 12.04 -0.80
C TYR A 112 -1.86 11.43 -1.66
N ALA A 113 -0.71 11.11 -1.06
CA ALA A 113 0.50 10.72 -1.78
C ALA A 113 1.29 9.65 -1.02
N SER A 114 2.30 9.13 -1.72
CA SER A 114 3.16 8.03 -1.28
C SER A 114 4.61 8.33 -1.66
N LEU A 115 5.55 7.86 -0.83
CA LEU A 115 6.99 7.90 -1.07
C LEU A 115 7.59 6.49 -1.07
N ALA A 116 8.76 6.37 -1.69
CA ALA A 116 9.67 5.25 -1.49
C ALA A 116 11.12 5.74 -1.49
N ILE A 117 11.95 5.19 -0.62
CA ILE A 117 13.42 5.25 -0.75
C ILE A 117 13.86 3.96 -1.46
N ALA A 118 14.66 4.09 -2.50
CA ALA A 118 15.34 2.97 -3.16
C ALA A 118 16.65 2.62 -2.44
N TRP A 119 17.14 1.40 -2.60
CA TRP A 119 18.41 0.92 -1.98
C TRP A 119 19.63 1.80 -2.29
N ASP A 120 19.61 2.52 -3.42
CA ASP A 120 20.66 3.46 -3.80
C ASP A 120 20.60 4.80 -3.03
N GLY A 121 19.56 5.02 -2.22
CA GLY A 121 19.29 6.23 -1.44
C GLY A 121 18.44 7.27 -2.18
N SER A 122 17.99 6.99 -3.41
CA SER A 122 17.15 7.90 -4.18
C SER A 122 15.67 7.76 -3.85
N VAL A 123 14.95 8.87 -3.82
CA VAL A 123 13.53 8.96 -3.47
C VAL A 123 12.65 8.91 -4.73
N ARG A 124 11.47 8.31 -4.61
CA ARG A 124 10.36 8.38 -5.56
C ARG A 124 9.12 8.88 -4.82
N GLY A 125 8.28 9.66 -5.52
CA GLY A 125 6.97 10.08 -5.03
C GLY A 125 5.90 9.90 -6.10
N TRP A 126 4.67 9.59 -5.68
CA TRP A 126 3.51 9.46 -6.55
C TRP A 126 2.21 9.71 -5.76
N GLY A 127 1.11 9.97 -6.47
CA GLY A 127 -0.15 10.46 -5.89
C GLY A 127 -0.33 11.97 -6.07
N ALA A 128 -1.14 12.59 -5.20
CA ALA A 128 -1.46 14.02 -5.16
C ALA A 128 -1.87 14.62 -6.52
N LEU A 129 -2.89 14.07 -7.18
CA LEU A 129 -3.29 14.51 -8.52
C LEU A 129 -4.21 15.74 -8.54
N GLY A 130 -3.64 16.87 -8.96
CA GLY A 130 -4.34 18.00 -9.58
C GLY A 130 -5.01 18.99 -8.61
N ASP A 131 -5.93 18.52 -7.76
CA ASP A 131 -6.59 19.38 -6.75
C ASP A 131 -5.94 19.27 -5.36
N THR A 132 -5.20 18.19 -5.12
CA THR A 132 -4.39 17.88 -3.92
C THR A 132 -2.89 18.11 -4.12
N ASP A 133 -2.48 18.50 -5.33
CA ASP A 133 -1.10 18.79 -5.70
C ASP A 133 -0.62 20.11 -5.10
N GLU A 134 0.30 20.00 -4.15
CA GLU A 134 1.03 21.12 -3.54
C GLU A 134 2.56 20.97 -3.75
N GLY A 135 2.99 20.13 -4.70
CA GLY A 135 4.39 19.80 -4.93
C GLY A 135 5.00 18.80 -3.94
N GLN A 136 4.21 18.12 -3.11
CA GLN A 136 4.71 17.11 -2.16
C GLN A 136 5.29 15.86 -2.87
N VAL A 137 4.92 15.62 -4.12
CA VAL A 137 5.52 14.59 -5.00
C VAL A 137 6.65 15.14 -5.91
N ASP A 138 6.92 16.44 -5.89
CA ASP A 138 7.98 17.09 -6.68
C ASP A 138 9.37 16.93 -6.04
N ILE A 139 9.77 15.67 -5.83
CA ILE A 139 11.01 15.24 -5.14
C ILE A 139 12.20 16.17 -5.44
N PRO A 140 12.87 16.80 -4.46
CA PRO A 140 14.01 17.68 -4.68
C PRO A 140 15.12 17.01 -5.50
N ALA A 141 15.80 17.80 -6.35
CA ALA A 141 16.78 17.26 -7.30
C ALA A 141 17.93 16.48 -6.63
N GLU A 142 18.34 16.87 -5.42
CA GLU A 142 19.37 16.17 -4.63
C GLU A 142 18.90 14.77 -4.16
N LEU A 143 17.60 14.52 -4.04
CA LEU A 143 17.03 13.23 -3.63
C LEU A 143 16.74 12.29 -4.81
N ARG A 144 16.78 12.76 -6.06
CA ARG A 144 16.37 11.95 -7.25
C ARG A 144 17.38 10.89 -7.67
N GLY A 145 18.61 10.92 -7.17
CA GLY A 145 19.71 10.07 -7.64
C GLY A 145 20.60 9.53 -6.52
N PRO A 146 21.55 8.62 -6.86
CA PRO A 146 22.34 7.86 -5.90
C PRO A 146 23.58 8.61 -5.36
N ASP A 147 23.51 9.94 -5.20
CA ASP A 147 24.65 10.74 -4.73
C ASP A 147 24.93 10.44 -3.24
N PRO A 148 26.11 9.91 -2.86
CA PRO A 148 26.45 9.59 -1.48
C PRO A 148 26.30 10.74 -0.48
N ALA A 149 26.32 12.00 -0.93
CA ALA A 149 26.14 13.17 -0.07
C ALA A 149 24.66 13.45 0.28
N SER A 150 23.70 13.00 -0.53
CA SER A 150 22.27 13.29 -0.40
C SER A 150 21.35 12.06 -0.40
N ARG A 151 21.91 10.84 -0.32
CA ARG A 151 21.14 9.60 -0.07
C ARG A 151 20.21 9.80 1.13
N ALA A 152 18.93 9.54 0.93
CA ALA A 152 17.95 9.53 2.02
C ALA A 152 18.11 8.25 2.87
N SER A 153 17.93 8.38 4.18
CA SER A 153 17.77 7.25 5.12
C SER A 153 16.32 7.08 5.57
N THR A 154 15.62 8.20 5.75
CA THR A 154 14.27 8.30 6.31
C THR A 154 13.47 9.28 5.46
N VAL A 155 12.18 9.03 5.28
CA VAL A 155 11.20 9.94 4.65
C VAL A 155 9.89 9.88 5.41
N SER A 156 9.15 11.00 5.43
CA SER A 156 7.78 11.04 5.96
C SER A 156 6.92 12.03 5.15
N MET A 157 5.65 11.70 4.90
CA MET A 157 4.71 12.38 4.01
C MET A 157 3.44 12.79 4.75
N GLY A 158 3.26 14.09 4.95
CA GLY A 158 2.02 14.64 5.51
C GLY A 158 0.92 14.81 4.46
N THR A 159 -0.02 15.72 4.70
CA THR A 159 -1.09 16.00 3.73
C THR A 159 -0.57 16.69 2.46
N TYR A 160 0.27 17.71 2.65
CA TYR A 160 0.72 18.63 1.60
C TYR A 160 2.22 18.87 1.55
N HIS A 161 3.00 18.15 2.36
CA HIS A 161 4.45 18.32 2.45
C HIS A 161 5.12 16.98 2.74
N ALA A 162 6.40 16.89 2.44
CA ALA A 162 7.23 15.72 2.77
C ALA A 162 8.56 16.14 3.39
N LEU A 163 9.13 15.23 4.18
CA LEU A 163 10.40 15.33 4.87
C LEU A 163 11.34 14.22 4.40
N ALA A 164 12.65 14.46 4.48
CA ALA A 164 13.67 13.42 4.35
C ALA A 164 14.88 13.72 5.26
N ILE A 165 15.48 12.67 5.83
CA ILE A 165 16.83 12.73 6.41
C ILE A 165 17.83 12.28 5.36
N ILE A 166 18.87 13.07 5.13
CA ILE A 166 19.97 12.77 4.21
C ILE A 166 21.33 12.74 4.92
N GLY A 167 22.38 12.42 4.16
CA GLY A 167 23.77 12.35 4.59
C GLY A 167 24.18 13.46 5.58
N GLY A 168 24.67 13.04 6.75
CA GLY A 168 25.01 13.93 7.86
C GLY A 168 23.84 14.31 8.77
N GLY A 169 22.72 13.57 8.74
CA GLY A 169 21.56 13.84 9.58
C GLY A 169 20.86 15.17 9.23
N ARG A 170 21.05 15.65 7.99
CA ARG A 170 20.40 16.87 7.50
C ARG A 170 18.94 16.59 7.18
N VAL A 171 18.05 17.49 7.59
CA VAL A 171 16.62 17.42 7.21
C VAL A 171 16.37 18.28 5.98
N VAL A 172 15.69 17.70 4.98
CA VAL A 172 15.14 18.38 3.80
C VAL A 172 13.62 18.32 3.88
N ALA A 173 12.93 19.39 3.50
CA ALA A 173 11.47 19.41 3.39
C ALA A 173 11.05 20.07 2.08
N TRP A 174 9.94 19.59 1.48
CA TRP A 174 9.41 20.10 0.22
C TRP A 174 7.88 19.94 0.12
N GLY A 175 7.31 20.48 -0.96
CA GLY A 175 5.87 20.65 -1.12
C GLY A 175 5.36 21.89 -0.39
N ALA A 176 4.04 21.96 -0.21
CA ALA A 176 3.33 23.12 0.29
C ALA A 176 3.53 24.39 -0.57
N GLU A 177 3.85 24.26 -1.87
CA GLU A 177 4.16 25.39 -2.76
C GLU A 177 2.98 25.82 -3.66
N GLY A 178 1.85 25.10 -3.58
CA GLY A 178 0.79 25.16 -4.57
C GLY A 178 -0.41 26.05 -4.23
N ARG A 179 -1.59 25.55 -4.62
CA ARG A 179 -2.87 26.26 -4.65
C ARG A 179 -3.46 26.48 -3.25
N HIS A 180 -3.04 25.71 -2.25
CA HIS A 180 -3.45 25.85 -0.85
C HIS A 180 -2.44 26.63 0.01
N ALA A 181 -1.50 27.37 -0.59
CA ALA A 181 -0.49 28.17 0.12
C ALA A 181 -1.02 29.05 1.28
N ALA A 182 -2.29 29.46 1.24
CA ALA A 182 -2.95 30.27 2.28
C ALA A 182 -3.32 29.51 3.57
N ILE A 183 -3.29 28.17 3.61
CA ILE A 183 -3.51 27.36 4.82
C ILE A 183 -2.22 26.78 5.43
N ASN A 184 -1.09 26.97 4.76
CA ASN A 184 0.22 26.57 5.27
C ASN A 184 0.55 27.21 6.61
N ALA A 185 1.22 26.43 7.46
CA ALA A 185 1.66 26.88 8.77
C ALA A 185 3.20 26.98 8.89
N GLY A 186 3.92 26.75 7.78
CA GLY A 186 5.38 26.71 7.75
C GLY A 186 5.96 25.31 8.01
N GLN A 187 5.23 24.27 7.62
CA GLN A 187 5.64 22.86 7.73
C GLN A 187 6.91 22.52 6.91
N THR A 188 7.24 23.30 5.88
CA THR A 188 8.52 23.19 5.16
C THR A 188 9.64 24.10 5.71
N HIS A 189 9.38 24.90 6.75
CA HIS A 189 10.40 25.76 7.37
C HIS A 189 11.28 24.97 8.37
N VAL A 190 12.10 24.05 7.84
CA VAL A 190 13.06 23.24 8.63
C VAL A 190 13.94 24.15 9.49
N PRO A 191 14.06 23.89 10.81
CA PRO A 191 14.95 24.62 11.68
C PRO A 191 16.41 24.59 11.18
N GLN A 192 17.06 25.77 11.14
CA GLN A 192 18.38 25.95 10.50
C GLN A 192 19.44 24.93 10.96
N TYR A 193 19.46 24.56 12.24
CA TYR A 193 20.42 23.59 12.77
C TYR A 193 20.24 22.15 12.26
N LEU A 194 19.03 21.76 11.87
CA LEU A 194 18.73 20.50 11.18
C LEU A 194 19.04 20.60 9.68
N LEU A 195 18.73 21.74 9.05
CA LEU A 195 19.03 22.00 7.63
C LEU A 195 20.54 21.97 7.33
N GLU A 196 21.34 22.51 8.26
CA GLU A 196 22.81 22.57 8.20
C GLU A 196 23.51 21.30 8.73
N GLY A 197 22.79 20.37 9.36
CA GLY A 197 23.39 19.16 9.97
C GLY A 197 24.23 19.44 11.22
N SER A 198 24.03 20.59 11.88
CA SER A 198 24.65 20.88 13.18
C SER A 198 23.91 20.22 14.36
N ARG A 199 22.70 19.69 14.09
CA ARG A 199 22.05 18.61 14.81
C ARG A 199 21.79 17.49 13.82
N TYR A 200 22.21 16.28 14.17
CA TYR A 200 22.08 15.10 13.33
C TYR A 200 20.71 14.48 13.62
N ALA A 201 19.74 14.69 12.74
CA ALA A 201 18.46 13.98 12.83
C ALA A 201 18.70 12.47 12.70
N VAL A 202 18.01 11.68 13.53
CA VAL A 202 17.91 10.22 13.39
C VAL A 202 16.55 9.81 12.82
N ASP A 203 15.50 10.55 13.14
CA ASP A 203 14.14 10.32 12.66
C ASP A 203 13.33 11.63 12.44
N VAL A 204 12.30 11.57 11.57
CA VAL A 204 11.41 12.66 11.14
C VAL A 204 9.99 12.18 10.83
N ALA A 205 8.96 12.90 11.32
CA ALA A 205 7.56 12.61 11.04
C ALA A 205 6.76 13.83 10.57
N ALA A 206 5.75 13.62 9.72
CA ALA A 206 5.05 14.66 8.98
C ALA A 206 3.52 14.59 9.17
N GLY A 207 3.00 15.33 10.15
CA GLY A 207 1.55 15.50 10.35
C GLY A 207 0.87 16.33 9.25
N TYR A 208 -0.42 16.65 9.43
CA TYR A 208 -1.18 17.30 8.34
C TYR A 208 -0.60 18.64 7.90
N LEU A 209 -0.25 19.48 8.86
CA LEU A 209 0.33 20.82 8.68
C LEU A 209 1.46 21.11 9.68
N HIS A 210 2.00 20.09 10.35
CA HIS A 210 3.10 20.20 11.31
C HIS A 210 4.12 19.09 11.05
N SER A 211 5.32 19.24 11.59
CA SER A 211 6.48 18.43 11.25
C SER A 211 7.36 18.23 12.48
N MET A 212 7.92 17.04 12.63
CA MET A 212 8.76 16.62 13.77
C MET A 212 10.13 16.11 13.31
N ALA A 213 11.11 16.20 14.20
CA ALA A 213 12.39 15.51 14.10
C ALA A 213 12.94 15.20 15.49
N VAL A 214 13.74 14.14 15.63
CA VAL A 214 14.59 13.91 16.81
C VAL A 214 16.06 13.76 16.40
N ASP A 215 16.96 14.30 17.22
CA ASP A 215 18.41 14.23 16.99
C ASP A 215 19.14 13.13 17.78
N THR A 216 20.40 12.86 17.42
CA THR A 216 21.31 11.91 18.10
C THR A 216 21.58 12.17 19.59
N GLY A 217 20.94 13.17 20.20
CA GLY A 217 21.02 13.49 21.63
C GLY A 217 19.64 13.64 22.28
N GLY A 218 18.62 12.95 21.75
CA GLY A 218 17.27 12.84 22.31
C GLY A 218 16.37 14.05 22.07
N ARG A 219 16.79 15.04 21.28
CA ARG A 219 16.10 16.35 21.23
C ARG A 219 15.00 16.38 20.19
N VAL A 220 13.76 16.49 20.66
CA VAL A 220 12.58 16.67 19.81
C VAL A 220 12.46 18.11 19.32
N TYR A 221 12.22 18.25 18.02
CA TYR A 221 11.99 19.51 17.33
C TYR A 221 10.65 19.47 16.60
N VAL A 222 9.81 20.49 16.76
CA VAL A 222 8.50 20.57 16.09
C VAL A 222 8.27 21.93 15.44
N TRP A 223 7.89 21.95 14.16
CA TRP A 223 7.60 23.16 13.39
C TRP A 223 6.28 23.03 12.59
N GLY A 224 5.84 24.14 11.96
CA GLY A 224 4.53 24.22 11.30
C GLY A 224 3.37 24.60 12.24
N SER A 225 2.25 23.90 12.10
CA SER A 225 0.97 24.18 12.78
C SER A 225 1.07 24.09 14.31
N ASN A 226 0.19 24.83 14.98
CA ASN A 226 -0.01 24.79 16.42
C ASN A 226 -1.44 25.25 16.75
N ARG A 227 -2.43 24.64 16.09
CA ARG A 227 -3.86 24.96 16.25
C ARG A 227 -4.49 24.26 17.46
N TYR A 228 -3.94 23.10 17.82
CA TYR A 228 -4.39 22.21 18.90
C TYR A 228 -3.33 22.06 20.00
N GLY A 229 -2.06 22.31 19.66
CA GLY A 229 -0.91 22.25 20.57
C GLY A 229 0.26 21.42 20.05
N GLU A 230 0.29 21.10 18.77
CA GLU A 230 1.30 20.29 18.08
C GLU A 230 2.75 20.71 18.44
N ARG A 231 3.04 22.01 18.56
CA ARG A 231 4.37 22.53 18.94
C ARG A 231 4.58 22.76 20.44
N GLN A 232 3.61 22.41 21.28
CA GLN A 232 3.71 22.53 22.74
C GLN A 232 4.33 21.26 23.35
N VAL A 233 5.58 20.97 22.95
CA VAL A 233 6.38 19.84 23.46
C VAL A 233 6.33 19.82 24.99
N PRO A 234 5.78 18.76 25.63
CA PRO A 234 5.66 18.69 27.09
C PRO A 234 7.03 18.78 27.76
N ALA A 235 7.12 19.53 28.86
CA ALA A 235 8.41 19.82 29.51
C ALA A 235 9.24 18.56 29.83
N ARG A 236 8.59 17.46 30.22
CA ARG A 236 9.25 16.17 30.48
C ARG A 236 10.00 15.59 29.28
N VAL A 237 9.53 15.81 28.06
CA VAL A 237 10.19 15.33 26.82
C VAL A 237 11.58 15.94 26.63
N ALA A 238 11.89 17.07 27.30
CA ALA A 238 13.24 17.64 27.32
C ALA A 238 14.18 17.03 28.39
N GLU A 239 13.67 16.10 29.21
CA GLU A 239 14.41 15.35 30.24
C GLU A 239 14.66 13.88 29.82
N GLU A 240 13.92 13.37 28.81
CA GLU A 240 14.03 12.00 28.28
C GLU A 240 15.07 11.83 27.14
N ASP A 241 15.49 10.59 26.89
CA ASP A 241 16.27 10.18 25.73
C ASP A 241 15.33 9.64 24.64
N VAL A 242 14.80 10.53 23.79
CA VAL A 242 13.85 10.17 22.71
C VAL A 242 14.58 9.52 21.52
N VAL A 243 14.00 8.45 20.98
CA VAL A 243 14.57 7.69 19.85
C VAL A 243 13.74 7.73 18.57
N ASP A 244 12.47 8.14 18.67
CA ASP A 244 11.45 8.03 17.62
C ASP A 244 10.47 9.22 17.72
N VAL A 245 10.02 9.77 16.60
CA VAL A 245 8.94 10.78 16.55
C VAL A 245 7.82 10.33 15.63
N GLU A 246 6.57 10.55 16.02
CA GLU A 246 5.41 10.24 15.19
C GLU A 246 4.39 11.37 15.10
N ALA A 247 3.81 11.55 13.93
CA ALA A 247 3.01 12.74 13.61
C ALA A 247 1.95 12.49 12.53
N HIS A 248 0.68 12.42 12.93
CA HIS A 248 -0.46 12.40 11.99
C HIS A 248 -1.61 13.27 12.52
N GLY A 249 -2.46 13.74 11.61
CA GLY A 249 -3.51 14.71 11.95
C GLY A 249 -2.93 15.99 12.57
N ALA A 250 -3.40 16.30 13.78
CA ALA A 250 -2.88 17.36 14.65
C ALA A 250 -2.38 16.78 16.00
N THR A 251 -1.89 15.55 15.98
CA THR A 251 -1.30 14.84 17.13
C THR A 251 0.19 14.62 16.88
N SER A 252 0.97 14.74 17.95
CA SER A 252 2.42 14.52 17.99
C SER A 252 2.71 13.47 19.06
N MET A 253 3.56 12.49 18.76
CA MET A 253 3.91 11.38 19.65
C MET A 253 5.42 11.10 19.61
N VAL A 254 5.97 10.50 20.66
CA VAL A 254 7.37 10.06 20.74
C VAL A 254 7.53 8.77 21.54
N LEU A 255 8.62 8.05 21.27
CA LEU A 255 9.07 6.88 22.03
C LEU A 255 10.45 7.16 22.67
N THR A 256 10.61 6.83 23.95
CA THR A 256 11.89 6.94 24.68
C THR A 256 12.74 5.67 24.56
N ALA A 257 14.05 5.80 24.76
CA ALA A 257 15.01 4.70 24.69
C ALA A 257 14.73 3.57 25.70
N ASP A 258 14.12 3.88 26.85
CA ASP A 258 13.71 2.90 27.85
C ASP A 258 12.31 2.31 27.57
N GLY A 259 11.42 3.04 26.89
CA GLY A 259 10.22 2.51 26.23
C GLY A 259 8.90 3.14 26.66
N GLU A 260 8.91 4.37 27.20
CA GLU A 260 7.68 5.17 27.42
C GLU A 260 7.22 5.82 26.10
N VAL A 261 5.90 5.88 25.92
CA VAL A 261 5.24 6.63 24.83
C VAL A 261 4.69 7.94 25.40
N ILE A 262 4.91 9.06 24.70
CA ILE A 262 4.42 10.38 25.12
C ILE A 262 3.72 11.06 23.95
N ALA A 263 2.44 11.42 24.10
CA ALA A 263 1.63 12.06 23.06
C ALA A 263 1.03 13.41 23.51
N TRP A 264 0.87 14.36 22.57
CA TRP A 264 0.25 15.67 22.76
C TRP A 264 -0.37 16.19 21.45
N GLY A 265 -1.08 17.33 21.49
CA GLY A 265 -1.82 17.87 20.34
C GLY A 265 -3.32 17.75 20.52
N ASP A 266 -4.06 17.34 19.49
CA ASP A 266 -5.53 17.28 19.50
C ASP A 266 -6.09 16.13 20.34
N SER A 267 -6.53 16.46 21.56
CA SER A 267 -7.23 15.54 22.47
C SER A 267 -8.66 15.18 22.03
N GLY A 268 -9.24 15.85 21.02
CA GLY A 268 -10.57 15.51 20.50
C GLY A 268 -10.67 14.12 19.87
N THR A 269 -9.53 13.51 19.52
CA THR A 269 -9.40 12.18 18.91
C THR A 269 -9.35 11.04 19.93
N GLY A 270 -8.97 11.33 21.18
CA GLY A 270 -8.56 10.33 22.18
C GLY A 270 -7.16 9.73 21.96
N LEU A 271 -6.33 10.31 21.09
CA LEU A 271 -4.96 9.82 20.83
C LEU A 271 -3.95 10.25 21.92
N THR A 272 -4.20 11.39 22.57
CA THR A 272 -3.43 11.85 23.75
C THR A 272 -3.77 11.09 25.02
N ASP A 273 -4.89 10.36 25.05
CA ASP A 273 -5.40 9.63 26.21
C ASP A 273 -4.77 8.24 26.26
N LEU A 274 -3.47 8.19 26.57
CA LEU A 274 -2.66 6.97 26.55
C LEU A 274 -3.26 5.86 27.45
N PRO A 275 -3.40 4.62 26.94
CA PRO A 275 -4.00 3.54 27.69
C PRO A 275 -3.06 3.00 28.77
N ALA A 276 -3.58 2.75 29.98
CA ALA A 276 -2.87 2.11 31.09
C ALA A 276 -2.39 0.66 30.81
N ALA A 277 -2.58 0.15 29.58
CA ALA A 277 -1.90 -1.05 29.09
C ALA A 277 -0.41 -0.81 28.77
N LEU A 278 0.02 0.44 28.65
CA LEU A 278 1.41 0.85 28.48
C LEU A 278 2.18 0.91 29.83
N ASP A 279 1.48 0.96 30.96
CA ASP A 279 2.06 1.17 32.29
C ASP A 279 3.11 0.09 32.65
N GLY A 280 4.39 0.46 32.62
CA GLY A 280 5.50 -0.45 32.91
C GLY A 280 5.81 -1.48 31.81
N VAL A 281 5.24 -1.32 30.61
CA VAL A 281 5.50 -2.15 29.43
C VAL A 281 6.53 -1.45 28.55
N LYS A 282 7.65 -2.13 28.23
CA LYS A 282 8.61 -1.59 27.26
C LYS A 282 8.04 -1.65 25.85
N VAL A 283 7.79 -0.48 25.26
CA VAL A 283 7.52 -0.31 23.83
C VAL A 283 8.85 -0.31 23.04
N VAL A 284 8.79 -0.71 21.77
CA VAL A 284 9.94 -0.78 20.84
C VAL A 284 9.65 -0.26 19.42
N ASP A 285 8.40 0.11 19.13
CA ASP A 285 7.89 0.58 17.83
C ASP A 285 6.59 1.35 18.12
N ILE A 286 6.33 2.46 17.45
CA ILE A 286 5.07 3.25 17.54
C ILE A 286 4.58 3.64 16.14
N ASP A 287 3.27 3.85 15.97
CA ASP A 287 2.71 4.48 14.75
C ASP A 287 1.39 5.22 15.09
N LEU A 288 1.06 6.25 14.32
CA LEU A 288 0.01 7.23 14.55
C LEU A 288 -0.83 7.50 13.28
N GLY A 289 -2.11 7.16 13.33
CA GLY A 289 -3.11 7.52 12.32
C GLY A 289 -3.95 8.75 12.69
N ALA A 290 -4.97 9.06 11.89
CA ALA A 290 -5.83 10.24 12.10
C ALA A 290 -6.74 10.10 13.33
N GLU A 291 -7.25 8.89 13.59
CA GLU A 291 -8.11 8.58 14.73
C GLU A 291 -7.62 7.36 15.53
N VAL A 292 -6.49 6.73 15.17
CA VAL A 292 -6.00 5.49 15.80
C VAL A 292 -4.49 5.56 16.04
N ALA A 293 -3.98 4.84 17.04
CA ALA A 293 -2.54 4.71 17.31
C ALA A 293 -2.18 3.29 17.73
N MET A 294 -0.90 2.95 17.55
CA MET A 294 -0.32 1.63 17.84
C MET A 294 0.99 1.75 18.63
N ALA A 295 1.25 0.73 19.45
CA ALA A 295 2.55 0.49 20.06
C ALA A 295 2.86 -1.01 20.03
N LEU A 296 4.07 -1.38 19.60
CA LEU A 296 4.61 -2.75 19.68
C LEU A 296 5.43 -2.90 20.95
N THR A 297 5.18 -3.95 21.73
CA THR A 297 5.96 -4.23 22.94
C THR A 297 7.23 -5.01 22.62
N SER A 298 8.22 -4.98 23.53
CA SER A 298 9.40 -5.85 23.44
C SER A 298 9.09 -7.35 23.54
N THR A 299 7.84 -7.73 23.83
CA THR A 299 7.34 -9.12 23.80
C THR A 299 6.65 -9.49 22.48
N GLY A 300 6.44 -8.53 21.57
CA GLY A 300 5.72 -8.72 20.31
C GLY A 300 4.20 -8.69 20.44
N ASP A 301 3.69 -8.10 21.52
CA ASP A 301 2.27 -7.77 21.70
C ASP A 301 1.98 -6.38 21.11
N VAL A 302 0.72 -6.12 20.74
CA VAL A 302 0.30 -4.84 20.16
C VAL A 302 -0.78 -4.19 21.00
N ILE A 303 -0.55 -2.93 21.38
CA ILE A 303 -1.50 -2.08 22.10
C ILE A 303 -2.07 -1.06 21.10
N THR A 304 -3.39 -0.86 21.12
CA THR A 304 -4.11 0.05 20.21
C THR A 304 -5.03 0.99 20.97
N TRP A 305 -5.08 2.27 20.57
CA TRP A 305 -5.99 3.27 21.14
C TRP A 305 -6.45 4.30 20.11
N GLY A 306 -7.14 5.35 20.57
CA GLY A 306 -7.86 6.30 19.72
C GLY A 306 -9.31 5.89 19.39
N ASN A 307 -9.99 6.74 18.63
CA ASN A 307 -11.37 6.61 18.14
C ASN A 307 -12.37 6.33 19.27
N VAL A 308 -12.56 7.36 20.11
CA VAL A 308 -13.41 7.42 21.32
C VAL A 308 -14.48 6.32 21.38
N GLY A 309 -14.19 5.28 22.17
CA GLY A 309 -15.12 4.18 22.46
C GLY A 309 -15.10 2.98 21.50
N LYS A 310 -14.12 2.89 20.58
CA LYS A 310 -13.96 1.73 19.68
C LYS A 310 -12.61 1.00 19.82
N ASN A 311 -11.54 1.70 20.18
CA ASN A 311 -10.18 1.20 20.49
C ASN A 311 -9.46 0.32 19.43
N HIS A 312 -10.12 -0.04 18.32
CA HIS A 312 -9.59 -0.85 17.21
C HIS A 312 -8.73 -2.06 17.64
N PRO A 313 -9.17 -2.87 18.62
CA PRO A 313 -8.34 -3.88 19.28
C PRO A 313 -7.81 -4.93 18.32
N LEU A 314 -6.58 -5.39 18.55
CA LEU A 314 -5.93 -6.47 17.80
C LEU A 314 -6.87 -7.70 17.70
N PRO A 315 -7.32 -8.09 16.49
CA PRO A 315 -8.24 -9.22 16.36
C PRO A 315 -7.55 -10.52 16.76
N ALA A 316 -8.28 -11.43 17.42
CA ALA A 316 -7.73 -12.76 17.77
C ALA A 316 -7.21 -13.55 16.54
N ALA A 317 -7.77 -13.29 15.35
CA ALA A 317 -7.31 -13.84 14.07
C ALA A 317 -5.95 -13.28 13.60
N VAL A 318 -5.46 -12.18 14.18
CA VAL A 318 -4.11 -11.64 14.00
C VAL A 318 -3.23 -12.05 15.19
N GLY A 319 -3.73 -11.91 16.42
CA GLY A 319 -2.99 -12.26 17.65
C GLY A 319 -2.53 -13.72 17.74
N GLN A 320 -3.18 -14.65 17.02
CA GLN A 320 -2.72 -16.04 16.87
C GLN A 320 -1.33 -16.18 16.19
N TYR A 321 -0.83 -15.12 15.55
CA TYR A 321 0.48 -15.11 14.86
C TYR A 321 1.59 -14.42 15.67
N ALA A 322 1.35 -14.10 16.95
CA ALA A 322 2.34 -13.49 17.82
C ALA A 322 3.64 -14.32 17.93
N PRO A 323 4.82 -13.70 18.09
CA PRO A 323 5.04 -12.25 18.20
C PRO A 323 4.80 -11.49 16.89
N ILE A 324 4.20 -10.32 17.00
CA ILE A 324 4.15 -9.32 15.92
C ILE A 324 5.56 -8.72 15.74
N THR A 325 5.92 -8.39 14.49
CA THR A 325 7.28 -8.00 14.09
C THR A 325 7.34 -6.66 13.35
N GLY A 326 6.32 -5.82 13.54
CA GLY A 326 6.17 -4.50 12.90
C GLY A 326 4.69 -4.12 12.80
N ILE A 327 4.40 -2.83 12.84
CA ILE A 327 3.05 -2.25 12.84
C ILE A 327 2.90 -1.23 11.70
N ALA A 328 1.67 -0.83 11.36
CA ALA A 328 1.42 0.48 10.77
C ALA A 328 0.00 1.00 11.04
N ALA A 329 -0.18 2.31 11.22
CA ALA A 329 -1.42 2.96 11.70
C ALA A 329 -1.91 4.06 10.74
N GLY A 330 -2.71 3.67 9.76
CA GLY A 330 -3.36 4.62 8.84
C GLY A 330 -4.58 5.29 9.45
N GLY A 331 -5.15 6.25 8.69
CA GLY A 331 -6.18 7.20 9.13
C GLY A 331 -7.20 6.64 10.12
N ARG A 332 -7.82 5.52 9.76
CA ARG A 332 -8.73 4.74 10.63
C ARG A 332 -8.48 3.23 10.56
N HIS A 333 -7.36 2.77 10.00
CA HIS A 333 -7.05 1.34 9.78
C HIS A 333 -5.65 0.98 10.24
N LEU A 334 -5.47 -0.27 10.63
CA LEU A 334 -4.25 -0.77 11.26
C LEU A 334 -3.71 -1.97 10.49
N LEU A 335 -2.39 -2.09 10.42
CA LEU A 335 -1.64 -3.20 9.83
C LEU A 335 -0.70 -3.80 10.90
N ALA A 336 -0.42 -5.09 10.79
CA ALA A 336 0.61 -5.77 11.56
C ALA A 336 1.37 -6.77 10.68
N MET A 337 2.70 -6.75 10.78
CA MET A 337 3.59 -7.74 10.19
C MET A 337 3.82 -8.89 11.16
N HIS A 338 3.76 -10.13 10.68
CA HIS A 338 3.98 -11.34 11.48
C HIS A 338 4.43 -12.52 10.62
N VAL A 339 4.96 -13.56 11.26
CA VAL A 339 5.40 -14.77 10.56
C VAL A 339 4.29 -15.80 10.54
N ALA A 340 3.73 -16.05 9.35
CA ALA A 340 2.66 -17.03 9.12
C ALA A 340 3.10 -18.14 8.15
N PRO A 341 2.44 -19.31 8.14
CA PRO A 341 2.57 -20.28 7.07
C PRO A 341 2.27 -19.66 5.70
N VAL A 342 3.07 -20.00 4.69
CA VAL A 342 2.75 -19.76 3.29
C VAL A 342 1.44 -20.50 2.99
N PRO A 343 0.37 -19.82 2.54
CA PRO A 343 -0.87 -20.49 2.20
C PRO A 343 -0.59 -21.50 1.08
N PRO A 344 -1.09 -22.75 1.17
CA PRO A 344 -0.77 -23.78 0.19
C PRO A 344 -1.16 -23.30 -1.21
N PRO A 345 -0.33 -23.55 -2.24
CA PRO A 345 -0.62 -23.09 -3.60
C PRO A 345 -2.01 -23.59 -4.00
N PRO A 346 -2.85 -22.73 -4.61
CA PRO A 346 -4.25 -23.03 -4.84
C PRO A 346 -4.36 -24.34 -5.63
N VAL A 347 -4.97 -25.35 -5.01
CA VAL A 347 -4.87 -26.74 -5.48
C VAL A 347 -5.28 -26.81 -6.95
N VAL A 348 -4.29 -27.02 -7.82
CA VAL A 348 -4.50 -27.24 -9.25
C VAL A 348 -5.06 -28.64 -9.38
N VAL A 349 -6.36 -28.78 -9.13
CA VAL A 349 -7.10 -30.02 -9.29
C VAL A 349 -6.90 -30.48 -10.74
N PRO A 350 -6.14 -31.56 -11.00
CA PRO A 350 -6.01 -32.08 -12.35
C PRO A 350 -7.42 -32.49 -12.81
N PRO A 351 -7.79 -32.25 -14.08
CA PRO A 351 -9.18 -32.38 -14.53
C PRO A 351 -9.70 -33.81 -14.32
N VAL A 352 -10.45 -34.01 -13.24
CA VAL A 352 -10.95 -35.32 -12.82
C VAL A 352 -11.97 -35.80 -13.85
N THR A 353 -11.60 -36.81 -14.64
CA THR A 353 -12.48 -37.43 -15.63
C THR A 353 -13.49 -38.36 -14.96
N GLN A 354 -14.46 -37.75 -14.25
CA GLN A 354 -15.65 -38.41 -13.69
C GLN A 354 -16.90 -37.62 -14.12
N PRO A 355 -17.95 -38.28 -14.65
CA PRO A 355 -19.16 -37.59 -15.10
C PRO A 355 -20.03 -37.20 -13.89
N VAL A 356 -20.10 -35.90 -13.60
CA VAL A 356 -20.88 -35.33 -12.48
C VAL A 356 -22.00 -34.41 -13.03
N PRO A 357 -23.20 -34.35 -12.40
CA PRO A 357 -24.32 -33.54 -12.89
C PRO A 357 -24.04 -32.03 -12.97
N ALA A 358 -24.79 -31.34 -13.83
CA ALA A 358 -24.54 -29.94 -14.19
C ALA A 358 -24.75 -28.95 -13.01
N PRO A 359 -23.71 -28.18 -12.60
CA PRO A 359 -23.83 -27.19 -11.54
C PRO A 359 -24.40 -25.85 -12.04
N GLY A 360 -25.21 -25.19 -11.21
CA GLY A 360 -25.64 -23.81 -11.43
C GLY A 360 -24.47 -22.83 -11.28
N LYS A 361 -24.28 -21.93 -12.24
CA LYS A 361 -23.16 -20.97 -12.25
C LYS A 361 -23.57 -19.57 -11.85
N ALA A 362 -22.91 -19.04 -10.81
CA ALA A 362 -22.67 -17.62 -10.68
C ALA A 362 -21.26 -17.34 -11.25
N THR A 363 -21.18 -16.69 -12.42
CA THR A 363 -19.89 -16.32 -13.06
C THR A 363 -19.96 -14.91 -13.62
N THR A 364 -18.99 -14.07 -13.26
CA THR A 364 -18.78 -12.76 -13.88
C THR A 364 -18.57 -12.91 -15.38
N SER A 365 -19.27 -12.12 -16.19
CA SER A 365 -19.13 -12.19 -17.65
C SER A 365 -19.64 -10.94 -18.36
N LEU A 366 -18.97 -10.58 -19.46
CA LEU A 366 -19.34 -9.51 -20.38
C LEU A 366 -19.50 -10.08 -21.80
N ALA A 367 -20.73 -10.17 -22.28
CA ALA A 367 -21.06 -10.72 -23.59
C ALA A 367 -21.80 -9.71 -24.48
N LEU A 368 -21.43 -9.68 -25.77
CA LEU A 368 -22.04 -8.83 -26.79
C LEU A 368 -22.79 -9.68 -27.82
N LYS A 369 -24.00 -9.26 -28.23
CA LYS A 369 -24.76 -9.91 -29.31
C LYS A 369 -25.39 -8.88 -30.23
N ALA A 370 -25.12 -9.01 -31.54
CA ALA A 370 -25.65 -8.14 -32.58
C ALA A 370 -26.16 -8.95 -33.79
N PRO A 371 -27.09 -8.43 -34.61
CA PRO A 371 -27.54 -9.09 -35.82
C PRO A 371 -26.41 -9.08 -36.87
N GLY A 372 -25.95 -10.27 -37.30
CA GLY A 372 -24.87 -10.40 -38.29
C GLY A 372 -25.15 -9.72 -39.64
N LYS A 373 -26.42 -9.39 -39.95
CA LYS A 373 -26.82 -8.68 -41.16
C LYS A 373 -27.98 -7.72 -40.89
N VAL A 374 -27.87 -6.48 -41.39
CA VAL A 374 -28.89 -5.42 -41.26
C VAL A 374 -29.10 -4.75 -42.62
N VAL A 375 -30.30 -4.19 -42.86
CA VAL A 375 -30.57 -3.42 -44.08
C VAL A 375 -30.31 -1.93 -43.82
N ALA A 376 -29.60 -1.26 -44.72
CA ALA A 376 -29.28 0.16 -44.64
C ALA A 376 -30.54 1.01 -44.35
N GLY A 377 -30.42 1.92 -43.40
CA GLY A 377 -31.53 2.73 -42.86
C GLY A 377 -32.24 2.10 -41.65
N LYS A 378 -32.15 0.78 -41.42
CA LYS A 378 -32.60 0.16 -40.16
C LYS A 378 -31.49 0.24 -39.10
N ARG A 379 -31.89 0.38 -37.83
CA ARG A 379 -30.97 0.33 -36.68
C ARG A 379 -30.58 -1.13 -36.37
N ALA A 380 -29.33 -1.36 -35.98
CA ALA A 380 -28.88 -2.63 -35.41
C ALA A 380 -29.21 -2.68 -33.92
N ALA A 381 -29.93 -3.71 -33.46
CA ALA A 381 -30.17 -3.93 -32.03
C ALA A 381 -28.99 -4.72 -31.45
N VAL A 382 -28.21 -4.10 -30.56
CA VAL A 382 -27.00 -4.67 -29.97
C VAL A 382 -27.27 -4.86 -28.49
N LYS A 383 -27.32 -6.12 -28.04
CA LYS A 383 -27.53 -6.50 -26.65
C LYS A 383 -26.18 -6.70 -25.95
N VAL A 384 -26.03 -6.06 -24.80
CA VAL A 384 -24.98 -6.30 -23.82
C VAL A 384 -25.56 -7.15 -22.70
N VAL A 385 -24.83 -8.18 -22.29
CA VAL A 385 -25.07 -8.92 -21.05
C VAL A 385 -23.83 -8.76 -20.18
N LEU A 386 -24.01 -8.09 -19.05
CA LEU A 386 -23.08 -8.00 -17.94
C LEU A 386 -23.68 -8.78 -16.77
N SER A 387 -22.92 -9.72 -16.23
CA SER A 387 -23.31 -10.57 -15.09
C SER A 387 -22.24 -10.56 -14.01
N GLY A 388 -22.65 -10.72 -12.75
CA GLY A 388 -21.75 -10.84 -11.59
C GLY A 388 -21.21 -9.51 -11.01
N VAL A 389 -21.57 -8.36 -11.58
CA VAL A 389 -21.15 -7.02 -11.10
C VAL A 389 -22.38 -6.18 -10.79
N ARG A 390 -22.37 -5.42 -9.68
CA ARG A 390 -23.54 -4.68 -9.17
C ARG A 390 -23.82 -3.34 -9.88
N SER A 391 -22.81 -2.73 -10.50
CA SER A 391 -22.87 -1.41 -11.14
C SER A 391 -21.82 -1.29 -12.26
N GLY A 392 -21.69 -0.10 -12.87
CA GLY A 392 -20.62 0.22 -13.84
C GLY A 392 -21.09 0.45 -15.28
N ALA A 393 -20.22 1.05 -16.10
CA ALA A 393 -20.51 1.42 -17.48
C ALA A 393 -19.94 0.42 -18.49
N VAL A 394 -20.66 0.21 -19.61
CA VAL A 394 -20.18 -0.57 -20.76
C VAL A 394 -20.14 0.33 -21.99
N VAL A 395 -18.95 0.48 -22.57
CA VAL A 395 -18.70 1.27 -23.79
C VAL A 395 -18.66 0.34 -24.99
N ILE A 396 -19.42 0.65 -26.04
CA ILE A 396 -19.40 -0.11 -27.30
C ILE A 396 -18.65 0.70 -28.35
N THR A 397 -17.67 0.07 -29.00
CA THR A 397 -16.89 0.64 -30.10
C THR A 397 -17.18 -0.07 -31.42
N ASP A 398 -16.99 0.62 -32.54
CA ASP A 398 -16.81 0.05 -33.88
C ASP A 398 -15.44 0.52 -34.40
N LYS A 399 -14.55 -0.43 -34.73
CA LYS A 399 -13.17 -0.13 -35.19
C LYS A 399 -12.43 0.85 -34.28
N GLY A 400 -12.54 0.64 -32.96
CA GLY A 400 -11.92 1.48 -31.92
C GLY A 400 -12.63 2.79 -31.60
N LYS A 401 -13.60 3.26 -32.41
CA LYS A 401 -14.34 4.50 -32.12
C LYS A 401 -15.63 4.20 -31.33
N LYS A 402 -15.87 4.94 -30.24
CA LYS A 402 -17.09 4.82 -29.41
C LYS A 402 -18.35 5.09 -30.24
N VAL A 403 -19.31 4.16 -30.21
CA VAL A 403 -20.61 4.25 -30.90
C VAL A 403 -21.81 4.20 -29.94
N ALA A 404 -21.63 3.76 -28.70
CA ALA A 404 -22.59 3.89 -27.61
C ALA A 404 -21.95 3.68 -26.23
N THR A 405 -22.66 4.07 -25.18
CA THR A 405 -22.42 3.65 -23.78
C THR A 405 -23.74 3.14 -23.20
N LEU A 406 -23.68 2.19 -22.27
CA LEU A 406 -24.79 1.71 -21.45
C LEU A 406 -24.36 1.69 -19.97
N ALA A 407 -25.30 1.93 -19.06
CA ALA A 407 -25.13 1.56 -17.66
C ALA A 407 -25.50 0.07 -17.52
N GLY A 408 -24.52 -0.78 -17.22
CA GLY A 408 -24.69 -2.23 -17.07
C GLY A 408 -25.27 -2.97 -18.30
N SER A 409 -26.07 -4.01 -18.01
CA SER A 409 -26.78 -4.85 -18.98
C SER A 409 -27.86 -4.07 -19.74
N GLY A 410 -28.00 -4.27 -21.05
CA GLY A 410 -29.01 -3.55 -21.83
C GLY A 410 -29.06 -3.89 -23.31
N THR A 411 -29.83 -3.11 -24.09
CA THR A 411 -29.85 -3.23 -25.57
C THR A 411 -29.93 -1.85 -26.21
N VAL A 412 -28.89 -1.47 -26.94
CA VAL A 412 -28.84 -0.21 -27.69
C VAL A 412 -29.22 -0.43 -29.16
N ARG A 413 -29.83 0.58 -29.79
CA ARG A 413 -30.22 0.56 -31.21
C ARG A 413 -29.32 1.48 -32.04
N LEU A 414 -28.18 0.97 -32.49
CA LEU A 414 -27.16 1.71 -33.25
C LEU A 414 -27.65 2.04 -34.68
N ARG A 415 -27.33 3.23 -35.18
CA ARG A 415 -27.31 3.51 -36.63
C ARG A 415 -25.91 3.21 -37.14
N LEU A 416 -25.79 2.25 -38.06
CA LEU A 416 -24.52 1.88 -38.70
C LEU A 416 -24.56 2.26 -40.18
N ALA A 417 -23.42 2.63 -40.75
CA ALA A 417 -23.26 2.97 -42.16
C ALA A 417 -23.42 1.74 -43.07
N LYS A 418 -23.40 1.90 -44.40
CA LYS A 418 -23.35 0.78 -45.35
C LYS A 418 -21.93 0.19 -45.35
N GLY A 419 -21.73 -0.99 -44.77
CA GLY A 419 -20.42 -1.63 -44.72
C GLY A 419 -20.36 -2.89 -43.85
N ARG A 420 -19.12 -3.29 -43.50
CA ARG A 420 -18.82 -4.26 -42.45
C ARG A 420 -18.32 -3.50 -41.22
N HIS A 421 -18.95 -3.77 -40.08
CA HIS A 421 -18.68 -3.23 -38.77
C HIS A 421 -18.23 -4.36 -37.84
N THR A 422 -17.33 -4.04 -36.91
CA THR A 422 -16.77 -4.99 -35.94
C THR A 422 -16.93 -4.35 -34.57
N LEU A 423 -17.94 -4.81 -33.85
CA LEU A 423 -18.36 -4.23 -32.58
C LEU A 423 -17.67 -4.93 -31.42
N VAL A 424 -17.14 -4.16 -30.47
CA VAL A 424 -16.55 -4.64 -29.21
C VAL A 424 -17.17 -3.85 -28.07
N ALA A 425 -17.58 -4.53 -27.00
CA ALA A 425 -17.95 -3.91 -25.74
C ALA A 425 -16.76 -3.99 -24.77
N ALA A 426 -16.49 -2.89 -24.07
CA ALA A 426 -15.52 -2.81 -22.99
C ALA A 426 -16.22 -2.36 -21.70
N TYR A 427 -15.84 -2.93 -20.56
CA TYR A 427 -16.31 -2.47 -19.25
C TYR A 427 -15.40 -1.34 -18.75
N ALA A 428 -16.01 -0.29 -18.20
CA ALA A 428 -15.34 0.87 -17.65
C ALA A 428 -15.74 1.02 -16.17
N GLY A 429 -14.99 0.33 -15.31
CA GLY A 429 -15.16 0.27 -13.86
C GLY A 429 -14.17 -0.70 -13.21
N SER A 430 -14.01 -0.64 -11.89
CA SER A 430 -12.91 -1.24 -11.11
C SER A 430 -13.02 -2.76 -10.81
N ALA A 431 -13.85 -3.52 -11.54
CA ALA A 431 -14.10 -4.93 -11.23
C ALA A 431 -13.01 -5.87 -11.79
N SER A 432 -11.99 -6.17 -11.00
CA SER A 432 -10.81 -6.99 -11.35
C SER A 432 -11.13 -8.41 -11.87
N ALA A 433 -12.25 -9.00 -11.45
CA ALA A 433 -12.68 -10.35 -11.85
C ALA A 433 -13.57 -10.39 -13.11
N LEU A 434 -13.58 -9.34 -13.93
CA LEU A 434 -14.34 -9.27 -15.19
C LEU A 434 -13.40 -9.12 -16.39
N ALA A 435 -13.65 -9.88 -17.47
CA ALA A 435 -13.00 -9.63 -18.75
C ALA A 435 -13.29 -8.20 -19.24
N SER A 436 -12.25 -7.36 -19.33
CA SER A 436 -12.35 -5.93 -19.66
C SER A 436 -12.96 -5.67 -21.04
N THR A 437 -12.89 -6.64 -21.96
CA THR A 437 -13.50 -6.58 -23.30
C THR A 437 -14.24 -7.87 -23.67
N SER A 438 -15.30 -7.73 -24.47
CA SER A 438 -16.10 -8.84 -25.01
C SER A 438 -15.52 -9.39 -26.34
N THR A 439 -15.75 -10.66 -26.64
CA THR A 439 -15.50 -11.23 -27.98
C THR A 439 -16.12 -10.37 -29.10
N PRO A 440 -15.36 -9.96 -30.14
CA PRO A 440 -15.86 -9.07 -31.20
C PRO A 440 -17.00 -9.65 -32.04
N VAL A 441 -18.00 -8.83 -32.37
CA VAL A 441 -19.16 -9.23 -33.18
C VAL A 441 -19.22 -8.47 -34.51
N THR A 442 -19.23 -9.21 -35.63
CA THR A 442 -19.39 -8.62 -36.98
C THR A 442 -20.85 -8.27 -37.28
N VAL A 443 -21.10 -7.08 -37.83
CA VAL A 443 -22.40 -6.68 -38.43
C VAL A 443 -22.20 -6.24 -39.89
N LYS A 444 -22.93 -6.84 -40.84
CA LYS A 444 -22.89 -6.47 -42.27
C LYS A 444 -24.15 -5.70 -42.68
N VAL A 445 -24.01 -4.41 -42.96
CA VAL A 445 -25.11 -3.54 -43.40
C VAL A 445 -25.20 -3.54 -44.92
N VAL A 446 -26.30 -4.08 -45.47
CA VAL A 446 -26.52 -4.26 -46.92
C VAL A 446 -27.55 -3.28 -47.47
N ALA A 447 -27.47 -2.97 -48.77
CA ALA A 447 -28.47 -2.16 -49.45
C ALA A 447 -29.87 -2.80 -49.42
N ARG A 448 -30.92 -1.97 -49.38
CA ARG A 448 -32.31 -2.41 -49.53
C ARG A 448 -32.52 -2.89 -50.98
N LYS A 449 -32.81 -4.19 -51.19
CA LYS A 449 -33.26 -4.67 -52.51
C LYS A 449 -34.51 -3.86 -52.90
N LYS A 450 -34.49 -3.20 -54.08
CA LYS A 450 -35.74 -2.81 -54.74
C LYS A 450 -36.48 -4.10 -55.08
N ARG A 451 -37.77 -4.20 -54.75
CA ARG A 451 -38.65 -5.16 -55.44
C ARG A 451 -38.79 -4.65 -56.87
N ALA A 452 -38.62 -5.52 -57.86
CA ALA A 452 -39.24 -5.28 -59.16
C ALA A 452 -40.76 -5.26 -58.94
N LYS A 453 -41.47 -4.36 -59.64
CA LYS A 453 -42.91 -4.54 -59.86
C LYS A 453 -43.05 -5.57 -60.98
N GLY A 454 -43.67 -6.71 -60.65
CA GLY A 454 -44.68 -7.27 -61.55
C GLY A 454 -45.99 -6.56 -61.24
#